data_AF-A0A0P7XR96-F1
#
_entry.id   AF-A0A0P7XR96-F1
#
_cell.length_a   1.000
_cell.length_b   1.000
_cell.length_c   1.000
_cell.angle_alpha   90.00
_cell.angle_beta   90.00
_cell.angle_gamma   90.00
#
_symmetry.space_group_name_H-M   'P 1'
#
loop_
_entity.id
_entity.type
_entity.pdbx_description
1 polymer ?
#
loop_
_entity_poly.entity_id
_entity_poly.type
_entity_poly.pdbx_seq_one_letter_code
_entity_poly.pdbx_strand_id
1 'polypeptide(L)'
;MKISPTEIRKKSFETGFRGYEKKQVEDFLEHVSQAYEQLNQENLELKSKLQQTEAEAKRLKDVEDSLFRTLKTAEDTGASIIEEANAAADQIIEEANVSAKNANDYADKIIGEAKIKA
;
A
#
# COMPACT_ATOMS: atom_id res chain seq x y z
N MET A 1 31.71 -2.46 22.66
CA MET A 1 31.71 -2.34 24.14
C MET A 1 30.56 -1.42 24.52
N LYS A 2 29.61 -1.86 25.34
CA LYS A 2 28.58 -0.97 25.91
C LYS A 2 29.06 -0.58 27.30
N ILE A 3 29.60 0.63 27.43
CA ILE A 3 29.89 1.23 28.72
C ILE A 3 28.63 2.00 29.13
N SER A 4 28.10 1.72 30.32
CA SER A 4 26.96 2.43 30.89
C SER A 4 27.39 3.75 31.55
N PRO A 5 26.50 4.75 31.67
CA PRO A 5 26.77 5.96 32.45
C PRO A 5 27.30 5.66 33.86
N THR A 6 26.74 4.63 34.51
CA THR A 6 27.17 4.15 35.83
C THR A 6 28.59 3.62 35.84
N GLU A 7 29.00 2.90 34.79
CA GLU A 7 30.38 2.43 34.65
C GLU A 7 31.37 3.58 34.40
N ILE A 8 30.93 4.65 33.71
CA ILE A 8 31.73 5.87 33.53
C ILE A 8 31.95 6.54 34.89
N ARG A 9 30.90 6.75 35.69
CA ARG A 9 31.01 7.38 37.03
C ARG A 9 31.88 6.58 37.99
N LYS A 10 31.79 5.25 37.95
CA LYS A 10 32.53 4.36 38.85
C LYS A 10 33.96 4.07 38.39
N LYS A 11 34.40 4.62 37.25
CA LYS A 11 35.71 4.32 36.70
C LYS A 11 36.81 4.95 37.57
N SER A 12 37.63 4.09 38.18
CA SER A 12 38.87 4.49 38.83
C SER A 12 40.08 4.27 37.91
N PHE A 13 41.09 5.12 38.06
CA PHE A 13 42.37 5.02 37.35
C PHE A 13 43.52 4.87 38.34
N GLU A 14 44.57 4.17 37.93
CA GLU A 14 45.81 4.10 38.69
C GLU A 14 46.51 5.47 38.67
N THR A 15 47.16 5.83 39.78
CA THR A 15 47.91 7.09 39.90
C THR A 15 49.36 6.88 39.48
N GLY A 16 49.90 7.76 38.64
CA GLY A 16 51.29 7.76 38.20
C GLY A 16 51.98 9.12 38.38
N PHE A 17 53.32 9.13 38.39
CA PHE A 17 54.09 10.37 38.47
C PHE A 17 53.80 11.27 37.24
N ARG A 18 53.43 12.54 37.47
CA ARG A 18 52.99 13.52 36.45
C ARG A 18 51.67 13.17 35.74
N GLY A 19 50.70 12.56 36.44
CA GLY A 19 49.34 12.35 35.92
C GLY A 19 48.41 13.58 36.01
N TYR A 20 47.19 13.45 35.47
CA TYR A 20 46.14 14.45 35.62
C TYR A 20 45.66 14.58 37.07
N GLU A 21 45.14 15.75 37.41
CA GLU A 21 44.57 16.00 38.73
C GLU A 21 43.28 15.18 38.89
N LYS A 22 43.18 14.43 39.99
CA LYS A 22 42.14 13.42 40.21
C LYS A 22 40.74 14.03 40.20
N LYS A 23 40.54 15.16 40.88
CA LYS A 23 39.23 15.81 40.98
C LYS A 23 38.76 16.31 39.62
N GLN A 24 39.63 16.89 38.80
CA GLN A 24 39.30 17.30 37.43
C GLN A 24 38.86 16.12 36.56
N VAL A 25 39.51 14.96 36.70
CA VAL A 25 39.12 13.75 35.98
C VAL A 25 37.76 13.23 36.47
N GLU A 26 37.51 13.23 37.79
CA GLU A 26 36.23 12.83 38.37
C GLU A 26 35.08 13.75 37.92
N ASP A 27 35.27 15.07 37.96
CA ASP A 27 34.30 16.06 37.49
C ASP A 27 34.00 15.88 35.99
N PHE A 28 35.02 15.59 35.18
CA PHE A 28 34.84 15.31 33.76
C PHE A 28 34.07 14.00 33.51
N LEU A 29 34.38 12.92 34.23
CA LEU A 29 33.66 11.66 34.12
C LEU A 29 32.18 11.81 34.50
N GLU A 30 31.86 12.64 35.50
CA GLU A 30 30.49 12.95 35.85
C GLU A 30 29.75 13.62 34.68
N HIS A 31 30.31 14.68 34.09
CA HIS A 31 29.72 15.34 32.93
C HIS A 31 29.54 14.40 31.73
N VAL A 32 30.56 13.59 31.43
CA VAL A 32 30.50 12.61 30.34
C VAL A 32 29.39 11.58 30.59
N SER A 33 29.25 11.11 31.84
CA SER A 33 28.21 10.15 32.19
C SER A 33 26.80 10.73 31.99
N GLN A 34 26.58 11.98 32.37
CA GLN A 34 25.29 12.67 32.20
C GLN A 34 24.97 12.88 30.72
N ALA A 35 25.94 13.33 29.92
CA ALA A 35 25.77 13.46 28.48
C ALA A 35 25.46 12.11 27.81
N TYR A 36 26.11 11.03 28.27
CA TYR A 36 25.86 9.69 27.76
C TYR A 36 24.47 9.16 28.14
N GLU A 37 24.00 9.50 29.33
CA GLU A 37 22.65 9.17 29.79
C GLU A 37 21.58 9.89 28.96
N GLN A 38 21.76 11.19 28.71
CA GLN A 38 20.89 11.97 27.81
C GLN A 38 20.86 11.39 26.39
N LEU A 39 22.04 11.06 25.83
CA LEU A 39 22.15 10.48 24.50
C LEU A 39 21.42 9.13 24.41
N ASN A 40 21.53 8.28 25.45
CA ASN A 40 20.83 7.00 25.49
C ASN A 40 19.30 7.20 25.56
N GLN A 41 18.83 8.15 26.36
CA GLN A 41 17.42 8.48 26.46
C GLN A 41 16.87 8.97 25.11
N GLU A 42 17.56 9.92 24.48
CA GLU A 42 17.19 10.41 23.14
C GLU A 42 17.21 9.28 22.10
N ASN A 43 18.20 8.39 22.15
CA ASN A 43 18.28 7.25 21.23
C ASN A 43 17.09 6.29 21.40
N LEU A 44 16.65 6.02 22.64
CA LEU A 44 15.48 5.19 22.92
C LEU A 44 14.20 5.86 22.41
N GLU A 45 14.03 7.16 22.64
CA GLU A 45 12.89 7.92 22.14
C GLU A 45 12.83 7.95 20.62
N LEU A 46 13.97 8.20 19.96
CA LEU A 46 14.07 8.20 18.50
C LEU A 46 13.78 6.82 17.91
N LYS A 47 14.29 5.74 18.52
CA LYS A 47 13.97 4.38 18.10
C LYS A 47 12.49 4.05 18.25
N SER A 48 11.85 4.50 19.34
CA SER A 48 10.42 4.31 19.54
C SER A 48 9.60 5.06 18.48
N LYS A 49 9.94 6.33 18.21
CA LYS A 49 9.30 7.14 17.16
C LYS A 49 9.50 6.53 15.77
N LEU A 50 10.70 6.03 15.47
CA LEU A 50 10.99 5.35 14.21
C LEU A 50 10.09 4.13 14.04
N GLN A 51 10.03 3.24 15.04
CA GLN A 51 9.17 2.05 14.99
C GLN A 51 7.69 2.40 14.79
N GLN A 52 7.18 3.43 15.48
CA GLN A 52 5.80 3.89 15.31
C GLN A 52 5.55 4.42 13.90
N THR A 53 6.49 5.19 13.36
CA THR A 53 6.38 5.81 12.03
C THR A 53 6.46 4.75 10.93
N GLU A 54 7.36 3.78 11.06
CA GLU A 54 7.48 2.65 10.14
C GLU A 54 6.22 1.77 10.15
N ALA A 55 5.63 1.53 11.33
CA ALA A 55 4.38 0.79 11.44
C ALA A 55 3.21 1.51 10.75
N GLU A 56 3.08 2.83 10.93
CA GLU A 56 2.04 3.61 10.27
C GLU A 56 2.27 3.70 8.75
N ALA A 57 3.51 3.90 8.31
CA ALA A 57 3.85 3.90 6.89
C ALA A 57 3.51 2.56 6.22
N LYS A 58 3.80 1.44 6.90
CA LYS A 58 3.41 0.11 6.42
C LYS A 58 1.89 -0.02 6.31
N ARG A 59 1.14 0.38 7.34
CA ARG A 59 -0.32 0.36 7.32
C ARG A 59 -0.89 1.17 6.16
N LEU A 60 -0.38 2.38 5.94
CA LEU A 60 -0.82 3.23 4.82
C LEU A 60 -0.57 2.57 3.47
N LYS A 61 0.59 1.92 3.30
CA LYS A 61 0.92 1.18 2.09
C LYS A 61 -0.01 -0.02 1.86
N ASP A 62 -0.35 -0.76 2.92
CA ASP A 62 -1.29 -1.89 2.82
C ASP A 62 -2.71 -1.41 2.41
N VAL A 63 -3.12 -0.23 2.90
CA VAL A 63 -4.38 0.42 2.51
C VAL A 63 -4.34 0.89 1.05
N GLU A 64 -3.25 1.53 0.63
CA GLU A 64 -3.03 1.97 -0.75
C GLU A 64 -3.09 0.78 -1.72
N ASP A 65 -2.39 -0.31 -1.42
CA ASP A 65 -2.40 -1.53 -2.25
C ASP A 65 -3.81 -2.14 -2.36
N SER A 66 -4.56 -2.12 -1.25
CA SER A 66 -5.95 -2.61 -1.24
C SER A 66 -6.86 -1.73 -2.09
N LEU A 67 -6.76 -0.40 -1.96
CA LEU A 67 -7.51 0.55 -2.78
C LEU A 67 -7.18 0.40 -4.27
N PHE A 68 -5.90 0.23 -4.61
CA PHE A 68 -5.47 0.03 -5.98
C PHE A 68 -6.08 -1.24 -6.58
N ARG A 69 -6.08 -2.35 -5.84
CA ARG A 69 -6.72 -3.60 -6.27
C ARG A 69 -8.22 -3.41 -6.47
N THR A 70 -8.91 -2.75 -5.54
CA THR A 70 -10.34 -2.49 -5.67
C THR A 70 -10.66 -1.62 -6.88
N LEU A 71 -9.88 -0.57 -7.11
CA LEU A 71 -10.06 0.31 -8.28
C LEU A 71 -9.87 -0.47 -9.58
N LYS A 72 -8.82 -1.29 -9.66
CA LYS A 72 -8.56 -2.12 -10.82
C LYS A 72 -9.67 -3.14 -11.07
N THR A 73 -10.15 -3.81 -10.03
CA THR A 73 -11.31 -4.72 -10.15
C THR A 73 -12.55 -3.98 -10.63
N ALA A 74 -12.81 -2.76 -10.14
CA ALA A 74 -13.94 -1.96 -10.60
C ALA A 74 -13.80 -1.56 -12.08
N GLU A 75 -12.59 -1.19 -12.51
CA GLU A 75 -12.27 -0.90 -13.92
C GLU A 75 -12.49 -2.13 -14.81
N ASP A 76 -11.91 -3.28 -14.44
CA ASP A 76 -12.05 -4.54 -15.18
C ASP A 76 -13.53 -4.98 -15.26
N THR A 77 -14.27 -4.83 -14.16
CA THR A 77 -15.71 -5.15 -14.12
C THR A 77 -16.50 -4.21 -15.02
N GLY A 78 -16.19 -2.91 -15.01
CA GLY A 78 -16.83 -1.94 -15.88
C GLY A 78 -16.59 -2.25 -17.37
N ALA A 79 -15.36 -2.64 -17.72
CA ALA A 79 -15.04 -3.07 -19.08
C ALA A 79 -15.82 -4.33 -19.49
N SER A 80 -15.90 -5.34 -18.62
CA SER A 80 -16.69 -6.57 -18.86
C SER A 80 -18.17 -6.25 -19.07
N ILE A 81 -18.76 -5.36 -18.26
CA ILE A 81 -20.16 -4.94 -18.42
C ILE A 81 -20.39 -4.29 -19.79
N ILE A 82 -19.47 -3.46 -20.26
CA ILE A 82 -19.58 -2.80 -21.57
C ILE A 82 -19.48 -3.85 -22.69
N GLU A 83 -18.54 -4.79 -22.59
CA GLU A 83 -18.38 -5.88 -23.56
C GLU A 83 -19.64 -6.76 -23.63
N GLU A 84 -20.16 -7.18 -22.48
CA GLU A 84 -21.39 -7.97 -22.38
C GLU A 84 -22.61 -7.23 -22.95
N ALA A 85 -22.74 -5.93 -22.66
CA ALA A 85 -23.82 -5.10 -23.18
C ALA A 85 -23.75 -4.96 -24.71
N ASN A 86 -22.56 -4.80 -25.28
CA ASN A 86 -22.38 -4.73 -26.73
C ASN A 86 -22.70 -6.08 -27.39
N ALA A 87 -22.20 -7.20 -26.83
CA ALA A 87 -22.51 -8.53 -27.34
C ALA A 87 -24.02 -8.84 -27.31
N ALA A 88 -24.70 -8.45 -26.21
CA ALA A 88 -26.15 -8.59 -26.11
C ALA A 88 -26.89 -7.72 -27.14
N ALA A 89 -26.43 -6.49 -27.37
CA ALA A 89 -27.01 -5.61 -28.38
C ALA A 89 -26.86 -6.19 -29.80
N ASP A 90 -25.68 -6.71 -30.14
CA ASP A 90 -25.43 -7.36 -31.43
C ASP A 90 -26.32 -8.59 -31.63
N GLN A 91 -26.49 -9.41 -30.58
CA GLN A 91 -27.38 -10.56 -30.61
C GLN A 91 -28.85 -10.15 -30.84
N ILE A 92 -29.33 -9.12 -30.14
CA ILE A 92 -30.70 -8.60 -30.31
C ILE A 92 -30.91 -8.11 -31.75
N ILE A 93 -29.94 -7.39 -32.31
CA ILE A 93 -30.00 -6.90 -33.69
C ILE A 93 -30.07 -8.07 -34.67
N GLU A 94 -29.24 -9.10 -34.49
CA GLU A 94 -29.24 -10.27 -35.35
C GLU A 94 -30.57 -11.04 -35.27
N GLU A 95 -31.08 -11.29 -34.06
CA GLU A 95 -32.38 -11.95 -33.85
C GLU A 95 -33.53 -11.16 -34.50
N ALA A 96 -33.50 -9.82 -34.40
CA ALA A 96 -34.47 -8.95 -35.04
C ALA A 96 -34.39 -9.02 -36.58
N ASN A 97 -33.18 -9.02 -37.14
CA ASN A 97 -32.95 -9.14 -38.58
C ASN A 97 -33.45 -10.48 -39.13
N VAL A 98 -33.14 -11.60 -38.43
CA VAL A 98 -33.62 -12.93 -38.79
C VAL A 98 -35.15 -12.99 -38.74
N SER A 99 -35.75 -12.45 -37.68
CA SER A 99 -37.20 -12.41 -37.53
C SER A 99 -37.88 -11.58 -38.63
N ALA A 100 -37.33 -10.41 -38.96
CA ALA A 100 -37.82 -9.56 -40.04
C ALA A 100 -37.71 -10.25 -41.41
N LYS A 101 -36.59 -10.91 -41.68
CA LYS A 101 -36.40 -11.69 -42.91
C LYS A 101 -37.44 -12.81 -43.01
N ASN A 102 -37.64 -13.59 -41.95
CA ASN A 102 -38.63 -14.67 -41.92
C ASN A 102 -40.05 -14.15 -42.16
N ALA A 103 -40.40 -12.98 -41.58
CA ALA A 103 -41.70 -12.34 -41.79
C ALA A 103 -41.89 -11.89 -43.24
N ASN A 104 -40.87 -11.31 -43.86
CA ASN A 104 -40.90 -10.92 -45.27
C ASN A 104 -41.03 -12.14 -46.19
N ASP A 105 -40.22 -13.18 -45.97
CA ASP A 105 -40.27 -14.42 -46.74
C ASP A 105 -41.67 -15.08 -46.66
N TYR A 106 -42.30 -15.05 -45.48
CA TYR A 106 -43.66 -15.53 -45.28
C TYR A 106 -44.70 -14.68 -46.04
N ALA A 107 -44.59 -13.35 -45.99
CA ALA A 107 -45.47 -12.44 -46.72
C ALA A 107 -45.36 -12.64 -48.24
N ASP A 108 -44.14 -12.76 -48.77
CA ASP A 108 -43.88 -13.01 -50.18
C ASP A 108 -44.49 -14.33 -50.67
N LYS A 109 -44.41 -15.38 -49.85
CA LYS A 109 -45.05 -16.66 -50.14
C LYS A 109 -46.57 -16.53 -50.25
N ILE A 110 -47.22 -15.83 -49.31
CA ILE A 110 -48.68 -15.59 -49.35
C ILE A 110 -49.07 -14.82 -50.61
N ILE A 111 -48.32 -13.75 -50.95
CA ILE A 111 -48.59 -12.95 -52.15
C ILE A 111 -48.43 -13.79 -53.42
N GLY A 112 -47.40 -14.63 -53.48
CA GLY A 112 -47.17 -15.55 -54.60
C GLY A 112 -48.33 -16.53 -54.78
N GLU A 113 -48.79 -17.17 -53.70
CA GLU A 113 -49.93 -18.09 -53.73
C GLU A 113 -51.24 -17.38 -54.14
N ALA A 114 -51.46 -16.15 -53.68
CA ALA A 114 -52.63 -15.36 -54.07
C ALA A 114 -52.63 -15.01 -55.56
N LYS A 115 -51.47 -14.67 -56.14
CA LYS A 115 -51.33 -14.37 -57.57
C LYS A 115 -51.54 -15.57 -58.47
N ILE A 116 -51.23 -16.78 -58.02
CA ILE A 116 -51.43 -18.02 -58.80
C ILE A 116 -52.92 -18.42 -58.83
N LYS A 117 -53.68 -18.07 -57.80
CA LYS A 117 -55.11 -18.42 -57.67
C LYS A 117 -56.06 -17.41 -58.32
N ALA A 118 -55.57 -16.23 -58.71
CA ALA A 118 -56.32 -15.17 -59.41
C ALA A 118 -56.17 -15.32 -60.92
#